data_AF-A0A2D7RFW5-F1
#
_entry.id   AF-A0A2D7RFW5-F1
#
_cell.length_a   1.000
_cell.length_b   1.000
_cell.length_c   1.000
_cell.angle_alpha   90.00
_cell.angle_beta   90.00
_cell.angle_gamma   90.00
#
_symmetry.space_group_name_H-M   'P 1'
#
loop_
_entity.id
_entity.type
_entity.pdbx_description
1 polymer ?
#
loop_
_entity_poly.entity_id
_entity_poly.type
_entity_poly.pdbx_seq_one_letter_code
_entity_poly.pdbx_strand_id
1 'polypeptide(L)'
;MILFFEVCMDLLLILILIPVAILLVWFTFKAFFSKTNLPEKATSQICLIKLKDSQLINGYELMQLLTDQGFDFNKQQGVFDLNDGEQIVLRCMNLKKPGKFQEPFEEIGIPGLMLVTDLSVIYDDMKKHLDAMYEFGLAFQKEFGGHLIDQNNIPVGSDWAQHLHDDVMHNKKQHDWLKECTS
;
A
#
# COMPACT_ATOMS: atom_id res chain seq x y z
N MET A 1 1.86 61.10 -39.25
CA MET A 1 2.65 59.84 -39.22
C MET A 1 2.90 59.36 -37.79
N ILE A 2 3.27 60.26 -36.85
CA ILE A 2 3.50 59.92 -35.43
C ILE A 2 2.21 59.47 -34.72
N LEU A 3 1.09 60.19 -34.88
CA LEU A 3 -0.21 59.82 -34.27
C LEU A 3 -0.79 58.47 -34.73
N PHE A 4 -0.47 58.01 -35.94
CA PHE A 4 -0.96 56.73 -36.44
C PHE A 4 -0.17 55.55 -35.85
N PHE A 5 1.07 55.80 -35.45
CA PHE A 5 1.96 54.81 -34.86
C PHE A 5 1.62 54.53 -33.39
N GLU A 6 1.25 55.57 -32.63
CA GLU A 6 0.78 55.46 -31.23
C GLU A 6 -0.50 54.61 -31.14
N VAL A 7 -1.52 54.92 -31.96
CA VAL A 7 -2.78 54.18 -31.95
C VAL A 7 -2.59 52.71 -32.38
N CYS A 8 -1.68 52.45 -33.33
CA CYS A 8 -1.34 51.08 -33.72
C CYS A 8 -0.59 50.30 -32.62
N MET A 9 0.29 50.97 -31.86
CA MET A 9 1.00 50.34 -30.74
C MET A 9 0.04 49.98 -29.60
N ASP A 10 -0.89 50.89 -29.26
CA ASP A 10 -1.88 50.67 -28.19
C ASP A 10 -2.86 49.54 -28.54
N LEU A 11 -3.29 49.48 -29.80
CA LEU A 11 -4.18 48.42 -30.29
C LEU A 11 -3.47 47.05 -30.27
N LEU A 12 -2.20 47.00 -30.66
CA LEU A 12 -1.39 45.78 -30.61
C LEU A 12 -1.17 45.31 -29.17
N LEU A 13 -0.94 46.25 -28.25
CA LEU A 13 -0.76 45.97 -26.83
C LEU A 13 -2.03 45.37 -26.22
N ILE A 14 -3.21 45.93 -26.53
CA ILE A 14 -4.52 45.44 -26.08
C ILE A 14 -4.78 44.03 -26.64
N LEU A 15 -4.47 43.80 -27.93
CA LEU A 15 -4.63 42.50 -28.58
C LEU A 15 -3.76 41.39 -27.97
N ILE A 16 -2.61 41.73 -27.39
CA ILE A 16 -1.73 40.78 -26.69
C ILE A 16 -2.14 40.61 -25.22
N LEU A 17 -2.58 41.69 -24.57
CA LEU A 17 -2.93 41.68 -23.14
C LEU A 17 -4.21 40.87 -22.86
N ILE A 18 -5.20 40.88 -23.76
CA ILE A 18 -6.46 40.16 -23.57
C ILE A 18 -6.23 38.63 -23.51
N PRO A 19 -5.53 37.97 -24.46
CA PRO A 19 -5.21 36.55 -24.37
C PRO A 19 -4.41 36.19 -23.11
N VAL A 20 -3.45 37.03 -22.72
CA VAL A 20 -2.63 36.79 -21.52
C VAL A 20 -3.45 36.88 -20.25
N ALA A 21 -4.36 37.86 -20.15
CA ALA A 21 -5.28 37.99 -19.02
C ALA A 21 -6.24 36.78 -18.93
N ILE A 22 -6.76 36.30 -20.06
CA ILE A 22 -7.61 35.09 -20.11
C ILE A 22 -6.82 33.86 -19.64
N LEU A 23 -5.57 33.70 -20.07
CA LEU A 23 -4.70 32.60 -19.64
C LEU A 23 -4.41 32.67 -18.13
N LEU A 24 -4.15 33.86 -17.58
CA LEU A 24 -3.93 34.05 -16.14
C LEU A 24 -5.18 33.75 -15.32
N VAL A 25 -6.36 34.19 -15.78
CA VAL A 25 -7.64 33.90 -15.12
C VAL A 25 -7.94 32.39 -15.19
N TRP A 26 -7.70 31.73 -16.32
CA TRP A 26 -7.84 30.27 -16.40
C TRP A 26 -6.84 29.56 -15.47
N PHE A 27 -5.57 29.97 -15.46
CA PHE A 27 -4.56 29.32 -14.61
C PHE A 27 -4.89 29.46 -13.13
N THR A 28 -5.33 30.64 -12.69
CA THR A 28 -5.75 30.88 -11.30
C THR A 28 -7.02 30.11 -10.95
N PHE A 29 -8.01 30.04 -11.84
CA PHE A 29 -9.21 29.24 -11.64
C PHE A 29 -8.90 27.74 -11.57
N LYS A 30 -8.02 27.23 -12.44
CA LYS A 30 -7.57 25.83 -12.41
C LYS A 30 -6.78 25.52 -11.14
N ALA A 31 -5.89 26.41 -10.72
CA ALA A 31 -5.13 26.23 -9.47
C ALA A 31 -6.04 26.29 -8.22
N PHE A 32 -7.10 27.09 -8.25
CA PHE A 32 -8.05 27.20 -7.14
C PHE A 32 -9.02 26.01 -7.07
N PHE A 33 -9.51 25.51 -8.21
CA PHE A 33 -10.38 24.33 -8.28
C PHE A 33 -9.63 22.99 -8.22
N SER A 34 -8.33 22.98 -8.50
CA SER A 34 -7.49 21.78 -8.33
C SER A 34 -7.05 21.57 -6.88
N LYS A 35 -7.60 22.31 -5.91
CA LYS A 35 -7.51 22.00 -4.47
C LYS A 35 -8.59 20.99 -4.04
N THR A 36 -8.76 19.92 -4.80
CA THR A 36 -9.00 18.64 -4.12
C THR A 36 -7.67 18.27 -3.49
N ASN A 37 -7.58 18.45 -2.17
CA ASN A 37 -6.55 17.79 -1.37
C ASN A 37 -6.75 16.28 -1.54
N LEU A 38 -6.26 15.72 -2.64
CA LEU A 38 -5.89 14.32 -2.65
C LEU A 38 -4.86 14.20 -1.52
N PRO A 39 -5.03 13.26 -0.57
CA PRO A 39 -4.00 13.03 0.42
C PRO A 39 -2.68 12.84 -0.32
N GLU A 40 -1.62 13.52 0.14
CA GLU A 40 -0.28 13.34 -0.41
C GLU A 40 0.01 11.84 -0.50
N LYS A 41 -0.06 11.29 -1.72
CA LYS A 41 0.47 9.97 -2.02
C LYS A 41 1.97 10.07 -1.80
N ALA A 42 2.44 9.71 -0.60
CA ALA A 42 3.67 8.95 -0.36
C ALA A 42 4.20 9.17 1.06
N THR A 43 3.69 8.39 2.00
CA THR A 43 4.60 7.48 2.68
C THR A 43 4.14 6.08 2.30
N SER A 44 5.01 5.27 1.71
CA SER A 44 4.74 3.85 1.46
C SER A 44 4.58 3.17 2.82
N GLN A 45 3.38 3.23 3.38
CA GLN A 45 3.07 2.57 4.63
C GLN A 45 3.00 1.09 4.31
N ILE A 46 4.08 0.39 4.61
CA ILE A 46 4.18 -1.05 4.47
C ILE A 46 3.35 -1.65 5.61
N CYS A 47 2.27 -2.33 5.25
CA CYS A 47 1.48 -3.12 6.18
C CYS A 47 2.04 -4.54 6.21
N LEU A 48 2.15 -5.14 7.39
CA LEU A 48 2.60 -6.53 7.51
C LEU A 48 1.90 -7.30 8.63
N ILE A 49 1.65 -8.58 8.36
CA ILE A 49 1.23 -9.58 9.35
C ILE A 49 2.31 -10.64 9.39
N LYS A 50 2.74 -11.02 10.58
CA LYS A 50 3.75 -12.07 10.80
C LYS A 50 3.11 -13.26 11.48
N LEU A 51 3.43 -14.46 10.99
CA LEU A 51 3.24 -15.68 11.74
C LEU A 51 4.52 -15.98 12.52
N LYS A 52 4.46 -15.86 13.84
CA LYS A 52 5.57 -16.17 14.75
C LYS A 52 5.31 -17.44 15.55
N ASP A 53 6.40 -18.02 16.04
CA ASP A 53 6.39 -19.20 16.91
C ASP A 53 5.62 -20.38 16.30
N SER A 54 5.58 -20.44 14.97
CA SER A 54 5.06 -21.58 14.24
C SER A 54 5.97 -22.79 14.45
N GLN A 55 5.44 -23.97 14.17
CA GLN A 55 6.31 -25.13 14.00
C GLN A 55 7.28 -24.86 12.83
N LEU A 56 8.39 -25.58 12.78
CA LEU A 56 9.32 -25.47 11.67
C LEU A 56 8.58 -25.88 10.37
N ILE A 57 8.25 -24.89 9.54
CA ILE A 57 7.43 -25.12 8.35
C ILE A 57 8.27 -25.81 7.29
N ASN A 58 7.76 -26.90 6.73
CA ASN A 58 8.36 -27.56 5.58
C ASN A 58 8.21 -26.67 4.34
N GLY A 59 9.32 -26.34 3.68
CA GLY A 59 9.31 -25.44 2.52
C GLY A 59 8.49 -25.96 1.33
N TYR A 60 8.40 -27.27 1.13
CA TYR A 60 7.59 -27.86 0.06
C TYR A 60 6.09 -27.69 0.33
N GLU A 61 5.64 -28.01 1.55
CA GLU A 61 4.24 -27.83 1.96
C GLU A 61 3.83 -26.36 1.90
N LEU A 62 4.71 -25.46 2.33
CA LEU A 62 4.49 -24.02 2.21
C LEU A 62 4.31 -23.59 0.75
N MET A 63 5.21 -24.02 -0.14
CA MET A 63 5.15 -23.66 -1.55
C MET A 63 3.84 -24.14 -2.17
N GLN A 64 3.40 -25.36 -1.86
CA GLN A 64 2.14 -25.89 -2.34
C GLN A 64 0.96 -25.05 -1.82
N LEU A 65 0.89 -24.77 -0.52
CA LEU A 65 -0.16 -23.96 0.08
C LEU A 65 -0.23 -22.54 -0.53
N LEU A 66 0.92 -21.90 -0.73
CA LEU A 66 0.99 -20.57 -1.33
C LEU A 66 0.53 -20.59 -2.79
N THR A 67 0.92 -21.61 -3.55
CA THR A 67 0.49 -21.79 -4.95
C THR A 67 -1.03 -22.02 -5.03
N ASP A 68 -1.59 -22.84 -4.14
CA ASP A 68 -3.03 -23.10 -4.05
C ASP A 68 -3.82 -21.84 -3.67
N GLN A 69 -3.20 -20.91 -2.96
CA GLN A 69 -3.74 -19.59 -2.62
C GLN A 69 -3.50 -18.53 -3.70
N GLY A 70 -2.89 -18.89 -4.82
CA GLY A 70 -2.67 -18.01 -5.98
C GLY A 70 -1.40 -17.16 -5.91
N PHE A 71 -0.48 -17.44 -4.99
CA PHE A 71 0.83 -16.77 -4.98
C PHE A 71 1.79 -17.39 -5.99
N ASP A 72 2.51 -16.53 -6.70
CA ASP A 72 3.56 -16.91 -7.65
C ASP A 72 4.95 -16.73 -7.04
N PHE A 73 5.83 -17.72 -7.23
CA PHE A 73 7.21 -17.59 -6.76
C PHE A 73 8.05 -16.70 -7.67
N ASN A 74 8.44 -15.54 -7.16
CA ASN A 74 9.37 -14.63 -7.80
C ASN A 74 10.81 -15.09 -7.57
N LYS A 75 11.35 -15.87 -8.51
CA LYS A 75 12.72 -16.43 -8.44
C LYS A 75 13.82 -15.38 -8.30
N GLN A 76 13.64 -14.20 -8.88
CA GLN A 76 14.65 -13.14 -8.84
C GLN A 76 14.76 -12.54 -7.43
N GLN A 77 13.63 -12.34 -6.77
CA GLN A 77 13.57 -11.73 -5.44
C GLN A 77 13.58 -12.76 -4.31
N GLY A 78 13.25 -14.02 -4.60
CA GLY A 78 13.16 -15.12 -3.64
C GLY A 78 11.96 -14.97 -2.71
N VAL A 79 10.82 -14.51 -3.22
CA VAL A 79 9.58 -14.24 -2.46
C VAL A 79 8.37 -14.75 -3.22
N PHE A 80 7.23 -14.87 -2.55
CA PHE A 80 5.96 -15.24 -3.18
C PHE A 80 5.09 -14.00 -3.33
N ASP A 81 4.63 -13.70 -4.54
CA ASP A 81 3.85 -12.52 -4.86
C ASP A 81 2.43 -12.93 -5.27
N LEU A 82 1.41 -12.26 -4.72
CA LEU A 82 0.04 -12.35 -5.16
C LEU A 82 -0.27 -11.12 -6.02
N ASN A 83 -0.73 -11.38 -7.24
CA ASN A 83 -0.99 -10.34 -8.24
C ASN A 83 -2.51 -10.11 -8.39
N ASP A 84 -2.91 -8.85 -8.55
CA ASP A 84 -4.22 -8.47 -9.07
C ASP A 84 -3.99 -7.71 -10.39
N GLY A 85 -4.21 -8.38 -11.52
CA GLY A 85 -3.76 -7.91 -12.83
C GLY A 85 -2.23 -7.87 -12.93
N GLU A 86 -1.67 -6.69 -13.23
CA GLU A 86 -0.21 -6.47 -13.34
C GLU A 86 0.42 -5.94 -12.04
N GLN A 87 -0.36 -5.85 -10.96
CA GLN A 87 0.05 -5.21 -9.72
C GLN A 87 0.21 -6.23 -8.58
N ILE A 88 1.36 -6.17 -7.89
CA ILE A 88 1.60 -7.00 -6.70
C ILE A 88 0.82 -6.41 -5.53
N VAL A 89 -0.25 -7.07 -5.13
CA VAL A 89 -1.12 -6.62 -4.03
C VAL A 89 -0.69 -7.17 -2.67
N LEU A 90 -0.03 -8.33 -2.65
CA LEU A 90 0.45 -8.94 -1.41
C LEU A 90 1.70 -9.76 -1.68
N ARG A 91 2.64 -9.73 -0.73
CA ARG A 91 3.90 -10.46 -0.79
C ARG A 91 4.08 -11.31 0.45
N CYS A 92 4.36 -12.58 0.27
CA CYS A 92 4.77 -13.49 1.34
C CYS A 92 6.31 -13.61 1.36
N MET A 93 6.88 -13.42 2.54
CA MET A 93 8.31 -13.42 2.82
C MET A 93 8.65 -14.39 3.95
N ASN A 94 9.88 -14.88 3.96
CA ASN A 94 10.40 -15.66 5.09
C ASN A 94 10.63 -14.73 6.30
N LEU A 95 10.31 -15.15 7.52
CA LEU A 95 10.63 -14.35 8.71
C LEU A 95 12.15 -14.33 8.99
N LYS A 96 12.88 -15.37 8.57
CA LYS A 96 14.35 -15.45 8.67
C LYS A 96 14.99 -14.45 7.70
N LYS A 97 15.89 -13.60 8.20
CA LYS A 97 16.69 -12.70 7.35
C LYS A 97 17.49 -13.54 6.33
N PRO A 98 17.54 -13.13 5.04
CA PRO A 98 17.20 -11.82 4.48
C PRO A 98 15.73 -11.65 4.05
N GLY A 99 14.81 -12.52 4.48
CA GLY A 99 13.40 -12.44 4.10
C GLY A 99 13.06 -13.20 2.81
N LYS A 100 13.96 -14.08 2.37
CA LYS A 100 13.88 -14.80 1.10
C LYS A 100 13.78 -16.30 1.32
N PHE A 101 13.09 -16.96 0.41
CA PHE A 101 13.12 -18.40 0.25
C PHE A 101 14.22 -18.79 -0.73
N GLN A 102 14.83 -19.96 -0.52
CA GLN A 102 15.87 -20.50 -1.37
C GLN A 102 15.34 -21.79 -2.01
N GLU A 103 15.68 -22.04 -3.26
CA GLU A 103 15.47 -23.37 -3.86
C GLU A 103 16.73 -24.22 -3.60
N PRO A 104 16.60 -25.54 -3.36
CA PRO A 104 15.37 -26.32 -3.32
C PRO A 104 14.60 -26.17 -1.99
N PHE A 105 13.27 -26.07 -2.05
CA PHE A 105 12.42 -25.82 -0.87
C PHE A 105 12.35 -27.01 0.11
N GLU A 106 12.61 -28.22 -0.39
CA GLU A 106 12.50 -29.49 0.35
C GLU A 106 13.46 -29.59 1.55
N GLU A 107 14.57 -28.84 1.52
CA GLU A 107 15.62 -28.90 2.54
C GLU A 107 15.52 -27.77 3.58
N ILE A 108 14.46 -26.94 3.51
CA ILE A 108 14.39 -25.69 4.26
C ILE A 108 13.32 -25.76 5.34
N GLY A 109 13.77 -25.60 6.57
CA GLY A 109 12.91 -25.26 7.71
C GLY A 109 12.68 -23.76 7.78
N ILE A 110 11.40 -23.34 7.70
CA ILE A 110 11.02 -21.93 7.71
C ILE A 110 10.45 -21.61 9.10
N PRO A 111 11.06 -20.67 9.86
CA PRO A 111 10.68 -20.41 11.25
C PRO A 111 9.43 -19.54 11.41
N GLY A 112 8.86 -19.07 10.31
CA GLY A 112 7.70 -18.20 10.28
C GLY A 112 7.59 -17.45 8.96
N LEU A 113 6.45 -16.80 8.78
CA LEU A 113 6.08 -16.12 7.53
C LEU A 113 5.76 -14.66 7.83
N MET A 114 5.89 -13.82 6.80
CA MET A 114 5.51 -12.43 6.85
C MET A 114 4.80 -12.06 5.57
N LEU A 115 3.53 -11.69 5.70
CA LEU A 115 2.73 -11.09 4.65
C LEU A 115 2.98 -9.59 4.64
N VAL A 116 3.15 -9.00 3.47
CA VAL A 116 3.52 -7.59 3.28
C VAL A 116 2.73 -7.00 2.13
N THR A 117 2.12 -5.83 2.33
CA THR A 117 1.45 -5.06 1.27
C THR A 117 1.81 -3.58 1.36
N ASP A 118 1.80 -2.88 0.22
CA ASP A 118 1.93 -1.43 0.15
C ASP A 118 0.54 -0.81 0.12
N LEU A 119 0.19 -0.01 1.14
CA LEU A 119 -1.13 0.62 1.23
C LEU A 119 -1.43 1.57 0.06
N SER A 120 -0.40 2.12 -0.59
CA SER A 120 -0.59 2.99 -1.77
C SER A 120 -0.99 2.20 -3.02
N VAL A 121 -0.62 0.92 -3.08
CA VAL A 121 -0.96 -0.02 -4.16
C VAL A 121 -2.40 -0.47 -4.01
N ILE A 122 -2.81 -0.82 -2.80
CA ILE A 122 -4.15 -1.34 -2.52
C ILE A 122 -5.17 -0.26 -2.14
N TYR A 123 -4.82 1.04 -2.24
CA TYR A 123 -5.61 2.13 -1.65
C TYR A 123 -7.10 2.11 -2.05
N ASP A 124 -7.38 1.88 -3.35
CA ASP A 124 -8.74 1.94 -3.88
C ASP A 124 -9.64 0.78 -3.37
N ASP A 125 -9.03 -0.37 -3.07
CA ASP A 125 -9.71 -1.59 -2.61
C ASP A 125 -9.13 -2.09 -1.25
N MET A 126 -8.69 -1.15 -0.41
CA MET A 126 -7.84 -1.44 0.74
C MET A 126 -8.45 -2.47 1.69
N LYS A 127 -9.73 -2.28 2.04
CA LYS A 127 -10.43 -3.18 2.95
C LYS A 127 -10.47 -4.62 2.43
N LYS A 128 -10.78 -4.81 1.14
CA LYS A 128 -10.80 -6.13 0.47
C LYS A 128 -9.43 -6.81 0.57
N HIS A 129 -8.35 -6.09 0.25
CA HIS A 129 -7.00 -6.67 0.29
C HIS A 129 -6.50 -6.92 1.72
N LEU A 130 -6.82 -6.07 2.69
CA LEU A 130 -6.51 -6.29 4.10
C LEU A 130 -7.28 -7.48 4.68
N ASP A 131 -8.56 -7.63 4.33
CA ASP A 131 -9.36 -8.79 4.73
C ASP A 131 -8.77 -10.08 4.14
N ALA A 132 -8.42 -10.09 2.85
CA ALA A 132 -7.75 -11.22 2.22
C ALA A 132 -6.41 -11.57 2.90
N MET A 133 -5.60 -10.56 3.22
CA MET A 133 -4.34 -10.72 3.94
C MET A 133 -4.54 -11.35 5.33
N TYR A 134 -5.58 -10.95 6.04
CA TYR A 134 -5.94 -11.55 7.33
C TYR A 134 -6.36 -13.01 7.18
N GLU A 135 -7.22 -13.33 6.21
CA GLU A 135 -7.67 -14.70 5.94
C GLU A 135 -6.51 -15.63 5.54
N PHE A 136 -5.56 -15.16 4.72
CA PHE A 136 -4.33 -15.92 4.43
C PHE A 136 -3.52 -16.18 5.70
N GLY A 137 -3.39 -15.17 6.56
CA GLY A 137 -2.76 -15.32 7.88
C GLY A 137 -3.43 -16.41 8.70
N LEU A 138 -4.76 -16.39 8.81
CA LEU A 138 -5.53 -17.40 9.54
C LEU A 138 -5.34 -18.80 8.96
N ALA A 139 -5.32 -18.93 7.63
CA ALA A 139 -5.03 -20.20 6.96
C ALA A 139 -3.64 -20.73 7.33
N PHE A 140 -2.61 -19.87 7.33
CA PHE A 140 -1.26 -20.27 7.74
C PHE A 140 -1.17 -20.64 9.21
N GLN A 141 -1.85 -19.89 10.09
CA GLN A 141 -1.89 -20.20 11.51
C GLN A 141 -2.57 -21.54 11.78
N LYS A 142 -3.62 -21.86 11.02
CA LYS A 142 -4.32 -23.14 11.11
C LYS A 142 -3.44 -24.30 10.65
N GLU A 143 -2.70 -24.13 9.57
CA GLU A 143 -1.86 -25.19 8.99
C GLU A 143 -0.56 -25.41 9.78
N PHE A 144 0.11 -24.33 10.18
CA PHE A 144 1.47 -24.37 10.72
C PHE A 144 1.55 -24.06 12.23
N GLY A 145 0.44 -23.68 12.85
CA GLY A 145 0.39 -23.21 14.23
C GLY A 145 1.01 -21.82 14.40
N GLY A 146 1.27 -21.43 15.65
CA GLY A 146 1.87 -20.15 16.01
C GLY A 146 0.86 -19.03 16.26
N HIS A 147 1.34 -17.79 16.19
CA HIS A 147 0.58 -16.59 16.50
C HIS A 147 0.71 -15.54 15.39
N LEU A 148 -0.43 -15.04 14.92
CA LEU A 148 -0.48 -13.89 14.02
C LEU A 148 -0.30 -12.60 14.81
N ILE A 149 0.67 -11.81 14.40
CA ILE A 149 0.98 -10.51 15.00
C ILE A 149 1.19 -9.44 13.93
N ASP A 150 0.88 -8.20 14.26
CA ASP A 150 1.03 -7.04 13.36
C ASP A 150 2.48 -6.48 13.35
N GLN A 151 2.66 -5.32 12.70
CA GLN A 151 3.94 -4.59 12.71
C GLN A 151 4.45 -4.19 14.10
N ASN A 152 3.56 -4.03 15.09
CA ASN A 152 3.87 -3.64 16.46
C ASN A 152 4.06 -4.85 17.39
N ASN A 153 3.95 -6.08 16.86
CA ASN A 153 3.91 -7.34 17.61
C ASN A 153 2.68 -7.49 18.51
N ILE A 154 1.55 -6.90 18.12
CA ILE A 154 0.25 -7.05 18.77
C ILE A 154 -0.49 -8.21 18.09
N PRO A 155 -1.15 -9.11 18.84
CA PRO A 155 -1.98 -10.16 18.26
C PRO A 155 -3.04 -9.60 17.31
N VAL A 156 -3.19 -10.24 16.15
CA VAL A 156 -4.13 -9.82 15.10
C VAL A 156 -5.49 -10.47 15.35
N GLY A 157 -6.51 -9.65 15.62
CA GLY A 157 -7.91 -10.06 15.74
C GLY A 157 -8.70 -9.93 14.45
N SER A 158 -9.95 -10.37 14.44
CA SER A 158 -10.86 -10.28 13.28
C SER A 158 -11.22 -8.85 12.87
N ASP A 159 -11.01 -7.91 13.78
CA ASP A 159 -11.21 -6.48 13.61
C ASP A 159 -9.99 -5.74 13.04
N TRP A 160 -8.83 -6.40 12.95
CA TRP A 160 -7.57 -5.78 12.56
C TRP A 160 -7.64 -5.05 11.21
N ALA A 161 -8.21 -5.68 10.19
CA ALA A 161 -8.31 -5.08 8.86
C ALA A 161 -9.23 -3.85 8.86
N GLN A 162 -10.26 -3.85 9.70
CA GLN A 162 -11.15 -2.69 9.87
C GLN A 162 -10.41 -1.55 10.59
N HIS A 163 -9.73 -1.85 11.68
CA HIS A 163 -8.95 -0.87 12.43
C HIS A 163 -7.89 -0.20 11.55
N LEU A 164 -7.09 -0.99 10.83
CA LEU A 164 -6.05 -0.43 9.97
C LEU A 164 -6.63 0.43 8.84
N HIS A 165 -7.74 -0.01 8.23
CA HIS A 165 -8.46 0.80 7.24
C HIS A 165 -8.91 2.13 7.84
N ASP A 166 -9.53 2.12 9.02
CA ASP A 166 -10.04 3.32 9.67
C ASP A 166 -8.90 4.26 10.08
N ASP A 167 -7.78 3.73 10.54
CA ASP A 167 -6.60 4.50 10.93
C ASP A 167 -6.00 5.26 9.75
N VAL A 168 -5.90 4.59 8.60
CA VAL A 168 -5.35 5.16 7.35
C VAL A 168 -6.33 6.20 6.78
N MET A 169 -7.63 5.90 6.76
CA MET A 169 -8.64 6.77 6.16
C MET A 169 -8.99 7.99 7.03
N HIS A 170 -8.92 7.88 8.36
CA HIS A 170 -9.32 8.95 9.28
C HIS A 170 -8.15 9.72 9.87
N ASN A 171 -6.90 9.36 9.54
CA ASN A 171 -5.68 10.02 10.03
C ASN A 171 -5.72 10.21 11.56
N LYS A 172 -6.28 9.22 12.29
CA LYS A 172 -6.32 9.24 13.75
C LYS A 172 -4.87 9.14 14.22
N LYS A 173 -4.40 10.15 14.94
CA LYS A 173 -3.06 10.12 15.52
C LYS A 173 -2.98 8.92 16.45
N GLN A 174 -1.94 8.11 16.27
CA GLN A 174 -1.61 6.88 17.03
C GLN A 174 -1.71 7.02 18.57
N HIS A 175 -1.75 8.24 19.10
CA HIS A 175 -1.94 8.55 20.53
C HIS A 175 -3.37 8.40 21.05
N ASP A 176 -4.39 8.32 20.19
CA ASP A 176 -5.78 8.21 20.65
C ASP A 176 -6.19 6.77 21.00
N TRP A 177 -5.51 5.74 20.47
CA TRP A 177 -5.87 4.33 20.73
C TRP A 177 -5.56 3.86 22.16
N LEU A 178 -4.49 4.36 22.79
CA LEU A 178 -4.17 4.00 24.19
C LEU A 178 -5.24 4.49 25.18
N LYS A 179 -6.04 5.49 24.79
CA LYS A 179 -7.14 5.99 25.62
C LYS A 179 -8.40 5.14 25.49
N GLU A 180 -8.67 4.56 24.32
CA GLU A 180 -9.86 3.74 24.08
C GLU A 180 -9.72 2.32 24.69
N CYS A 181 -8.50 1.79 24.81
CA CYS A 181 -8.27 0.51 25.49
C CYS A 181 -8.27 0.58 27.04
N THR A 182 -8.35 1.77 27.63
CA THR A 182 -8.35 1.99 29.09
C THR A 182 -9.67 2.55 29.64
N SER A 183 -10.67 2.73 28.78
CA SER A 183 -12.05 3.15 29.11
C SER A 183 -13.03 2.00 28.98
#